data_AF-A0A9D5YCX5-F1
#
_entry.id   AF-A0A9D5YCX5-F1
#
_cell.length_a   1.000
_cell.length_b   1.000
_cell.length_c   1.000
_cell.angle_alpha   90.00
_cell.angle_beta   90.00
_cell.angle_gamma   90.00
#
_symmetry.space_group_name_H-M   'P 1'
#
loop_
_entity.id
_entity.type
_entity.pdbx_description
1 polymer ?
#
loop_
_entity_poly.entity_id
_entity_poly.type
_entity_poly.pdbx_seq_one_letter_code
_entity_poly.pdbx_strand_id
1 'polypeptide(L)'
;MPQSIVNWLKKIPDLKYITFMTEYPPQAKAVPLRNSIVSVGLAEVKITDLFRENEDGELVRDEYCRQADIHIVLGIHVPDALGGSTCHEVFSTIVDYLTFSSDLNIISSTCEHVTSDRNTESLVMNADIHIGAEFCPADETGLNFQSFASKIFFCKHHMDGMSLHISDDERESWNSPCVIGSYIGSGLATRSINLGFEPKFVFAFALGYSPFGVDFEKQEGQIYFGYSVSDLHGSTCVECTSNGFRVHNGSSYEVDNVTPILNEIGYTYFYFAVK
;
A
#
# COMPACT_ATOMS: atom_id res chain seq x y z
N MET A 1 22.53 -23.50 13.44
CA MET A 1 21.23 -22.94 13.00
C MET A 1 20.65 -21.93 14.01
N PRO A 2 20.50 -22.22 15.32
CA PRO A 2 20.07 -21.20 16.29
C PRO A 2 20.97 -19.95 16.36
N GLN A 3 22.29 -20.15 16.38
CA GLN A 3 23.26 -19.04 16.38
C GLN A 3 23.13 -18.12 15.15
N SER A 4 22.83 -18.69 13.97
CA SER A 4 22.65 -17.94 12.73
C SER A 4 21.40 -17.05 12.81
N ILE A 5 20.30 -17.59 13.36
CA ILE A 5 19.06 -16.85 13.59
C ILE A 5 19.28 -15.72 14.59
N VAL A 6 19.95 -15.98 15.71
CA VAL A 6 20.31 -14.96 16.69
C VAL A 6 21.17 -13.85 16.07
N ASN A 7 22.19 -14.23 15.28
CA ASN A 7 23.06 -13.26 14.63
C ASN A 7 22.32 -12.42 13.58
N TRP A 8 21.31 -13.00 12.92
CA TRP A 8 20.47 -12.31 11.96
C TRP A 8 19.49 -11.34 12.65
N LEU A 9 18.76 -11.80 13.68
CA LEU A 9 17.85 -10.97 14.47
C LEU A 9 18.55 -9.76 15.10
N LYS A 10 19.79 -9.92 15.57
CA LYS A 10 20.62 -8.82 16.11
C LYS A 10 20.94 -7.71 15.11
N LYS A 11 20.86 -7.97 13.80
CA LYS A 11 21.14 -6.96 12.76
C LYS A 11 19.93 -6.07 12.48
N ILE A 12 18.74 -6.44 12.94
CA ILE A 12 17.49 -5.73 12.66
C ILE A 12 17.41 -4.49 13.55
N PRO A 13 17.37 -3.27 12.98
CA PRO A 13 17.40 -2.03 13.77
C PRO A 13 16.24 -1.91 14.77
N ASP A 14 15.06 -2.37 14.37
CA ASP A 14 13.83 -2.25 15.15
C ASP A 14 13.81 -3.18 16.38
N LEU A 15 14.67 -4.22 16.40
CA LEU A 15 14.76 -5.18 17.51
C LEU A 15 15.89 -4.87 18.51
N LYS A 16 16.52 -3.69 18.42
CA LYS A 16 17.63 -3.31 19.32
C LYS A 16 17.27 -3.29 20.80
N TYR A 17 15.98 -3.15 21.13
CA TYR A 17 15.49 -3.20 22.51
C TYR A 17 15.43 -4.63 23.07
N ILE A 18 15.56 -5.66 22.21
CA ILE A 18 15.56 -7.07 22.57
C ILE A 18 16.99 -7.61 22.56
N THR A 19 17.34 -8.34 23.62
CA THR A 19 18.61 -9.07 23.67
C THR A 19 18.41 -10.51 23.21
N PHE A 20 18.99 -10.87 22.07
CA PHE A 20 18.95 -12.23 21.55
C PHE A 20 20.13 -13.09 22.02
N MET A 21 19.85 -14.32 22.41
CA MET A 21 20.85 -15.32 22.79
C MET A 21 20.44 -16.72 22.34
N THR A 22 21.39 -17.66 22.31
CA THR A 22 21.07 -19.08 22.11
C THR A 22 20.76 -19.72 23.46
N GLU A 23 19.90 -20.74 23.47
CA GLU A 23 19.69 -21.56 24.68
C GLU A 23 20.92 -22.38 25.06
N TYR A 24 21.69 -22.80 24.04
CA TYR A 24 22.92 -23.53 24.21
C TYR A 24 24.09 -22.83 23.50
N PRO A 25 25.26 -22.68 24.14
CA PRO A 25 25.50 -22.93 25.57
C PRO A 25 24.72 -21.93 26.46
N PRO A 26 24.33 -22.34 27.68
CA PRO A 26 23.51 -21.49 28.56
C PRO A 26 24.23 -20.21 28.95
N GLN A 27 23.53 -19.08 28.81
CA GLN A 27 24.03 -17.75 29.13
C GLN A 27 23.30 -17.17 30.34
N ALA A 28 24.03 -16.49 31.22
CA ALA A 28 23.45 -15.87 32.41
C ALA A 28 22.51 -14.72 32.00
N LYS A 29 21.29 -14.73 32.55
CA LYS A 29 20.32 -13.64 32.41
C LYS A 29 20.55 -12.63 33.54
N ALA A 30 20.40 -11.34 33.25
CA ALA A 30 20.52 -10.31 34.26
C ALA A 30 19.37 -10.43 35.28
N VAL A 31 19.66 -10.20 36.56
CA VAL A 31 18.68 -10.19 37.65
C VAL A 31 18.82 -8.87 38.43
N PRO A 32 17.77 -8.04 38.53
CA PRO A 32 16.50 -8.15 37.83
C PRO A 32 16.66 -7.92 36.32
N LEU A 33 15.71 -8.43 35.54
CA LEU A 33 15.73 -8.29 34.09
C LEU A 33 15.51 -6.82 33.69
N ARG A 34 16.45 -6.24 32.91
CA ARG A 34 16.38 -4.83 32.49
C ARG A 34 15.76 -4.60 31.11
N ASN A 35 15.96 -5.57 30.20
CA ASN A 35 15.49 -5.53 28.82
C ASN A 35 14.86 -6.88 28.49
N SER A 36 13.96 -6.91 27.51
CA SER A 36 13.42 -8.16 27.01
C SER A 36 14.54 -9.03 26.44
N ILE A 37 14.57 -10.30 26.82
CA ILE A 37 15.52 -11.30 26.32
C ILE A 37 14.75 -12.35 25.53
N VAL A 38 15.28 -12.74 24.38
CA VAL A 38 14.78 -13.91 23.64
C VAL A 38 15.90 -14.91 23.48
N SER A 39 15.69 -16.10 24.03
CA SER A 39 16.54 -17.27 23.80
C SER A 39 16.03 -18.08 22.61
N VAL A 40 16.93 -18.50 21.73
CA VAL A 40 16.61 -19.34 20.57
C VAL A 40 17.27 -20.71 20.75
N GLY A 41 16.44 -21.75 20.79
CA GLY A 41 16.81 -23.15 20.93
C GLY A 41 16.49 -23.98 19.69
N LEU A 42 16.98 -25.21 19.66
CA LEU A 42 16.61 -26.22 18.67
C LEU A 42 15.99 -27.40 19.42
N ALA A 43 14.71 -27.65 19.23
CA ALA A 43 14.03 -28.79 19.84
C ALA A 43 14.29 -30.07 19.04
N GLU A 44 14.01 -30.04 17.74
CA GLU A 44 14.02 -31.23 16.90
C GLU A 44 14.40 -30.87 15.46
N VAL A 45 15.05 -31.80 14.78
CA VAL A 45 15.21 -31.79 13.32
C VAL A 45 14.85 -33.17 12.81
N LYS A 46 13.78 -33.25 12.02
CA LYS A 46 13.33 -34.47 11.39
C LYS A 46 13.60 -34.38 9.90
N ILE A 47 14.25 -35.40 9.34
CA ILE A 47 14.55 -35.47 7.91
C ILE A 47 13.75 -36.63 7.30
N THR A 48 12.98 -36.34 6.26
CA THR A 48 12.15 -37.28 5.53
C THR A 48 12.48 -37.25 4.04
N ASP A 49 12.03 -38.28 3.32
CA ASP A 49 12.11 -38.30 1.87
C ASP A 49 11.23 -37.18 1.27
N LEU A 50 11.75 -36.48 0.25
CA LEU A 50 10.97 -35.50 -0.51
C LEU A 50 10.22 -36.23 -1.64
N PHE A 51 8.99 -35.80 -1.91
CA PHE A 51 8.20 -36.29 -3.05
C PHE A 51 7.83 -35.10 -3.94
N ARG A 52 7.97 -35.25 -5.25
CA ARG A 52 7.64 -34.23 -6.25
C ARG A 52 6.62 -34.78 -7.24
N GLU A 53 5.74 -33.91 -7.69
CA GLU A 53 4.74 -34.24 -8.69
C GLU A 53 5.41 -34.30 -10.07
N ASN A 54 5.23 -35.40 -10.80
CA ASN A 54 5.72 -35.55 -12.17
C ASN A 54 4.74 -34.93 -13.19
N GLU A 55 5.09 -34.94 -14.48
CA GLU A 55 4.24 -34.39 -15.57
C GLU A 55 2.85 -35.06 -15.66
N ASP A 56 2.70 -36.25 -15.06
CA ASP A 56 1.46 -37.03 -15.02
C ASP A 56 0.64 -36.81 -13.71
N GLY A 57 1.09 -35.93 -12.81
CA GLY A 57 0.41 -35.64 -11.54
C GLY A 57 0.64 -36.67 -10.42
N GLU A 58 1.57 -37.60 -10.61
CA GLU A 58 1.93 -38.61 -9.60
C GLU A 58 3.06 -38.11 -8.70
N LEU A 59 2.93 -38.35 -7.39
CA LEU A 59 3.98 -38.05 -6.41
C LEU A 59 5.07 -39.11 -6.49
N VAL A 60 6.19 -38.76 -7.13
CA VAL A 60 7.38 -39.61 -7.22
C VAL A 60 8.38 -39.17 -6.17
N ARG A 61 9.02 -40.14 -5.51
CA ARG A 61 10.08 -39.88 -4.54
C ARG A 61 11.28 -39.23 -5.25
N ASP A 62 11.73 -38.10 -4.74
CA ASP A 62 12.99 -37.49 -5.17
C ASP A 62 14.15 -38.30 -4.56
N GLU A 63 14.97 -38.91 -5.42
CA GLU A 63 16.08 -39.77 -4.99
C GLU A 63 17.24 -38.97 -4.37
N TYR A 64 17.33 -37.67 -4.69
CA TYR A 64 18.47 -36.83 -4.34
C TYR A 64 18.12 -35.79 -3.28
N CYS A 65 16.87 -35.33 -3.21
CA CYS A 65 16.45 -34.35 -2.23
C CYS A 65 15.80 -34.98 -0.98
N ARG A 66 15.96 -34.30 0.15
CA ARG A 66 15.28 -34.63 1.42
C ARG A 66 14.54 -33.40 1.93
N GLN A 67 13.39 -33.62 2.55
CA GLN A 67 12.70 -32.59 3.30
C GLN A 67 13.17 -32.62 4.75
N ALA A 68 13.43 -31.47 5.34
CA ALA A 68 13.71 -31.33 6.75
C ALA A 68 12.68 -30.45 7.42
N ASP A 69 12.06 -31.00 8.45
CA ASP A 69 11.20 -30.29 9.37
C ASP A 69 12.01 -29.95 10.62
N ILE A 70 12.21 -28.66 10.82
CA ILE A 70 13.05 -28.09 11.86
C ILE A 70 12.16 -27.42 12.89
N HIS A 71 12.29 -27.80 14.16
CA HIS A 71 11.53 -27.23 15.28
C HIS A 71 12.44 -26.36 16.14
N ILE A 72 12.16 -25.06 16.14
CA ILE A 72 12.90 -24.04 16.91
C ILE A 72 12.04 -23.60 18.09
N VAL A 73 12.68 -23.48 19.26
CA VAL A 73 12.03 -22.98 20.47
C VAL A 73 12.52 -21.57 20.76
N LEU A 74 11.61 -20.71 21.18
CA LEU A 74 11.87 -19.36 21.65
C LEU A 74 11.47 -19.26 23.13
N GLY A 75 12.42 -18.86 23.98
CA GLY A 75 12.15 -18.46 25.35
C GLY A 75 12.11 -16.94 25.45
N ILE A 76 10.92 -16.36 25.58
CA ILE A 76 10.71 -14.91 25.62
C ILE A 76 10.58 -14.47 27.07
N HIS A 77 11.54 -13.67 27.53
CA HIS A 77 11.58 -13.11 28.88
C HIS A 77 11.39 -11.60 28.81
N VAL A 78 10.42 -11.07 29.53
CA VAL A 78 10.09 -9.63 29.57
C VAL A 78 10.09 -9.17 31.03
N PRO A 79 10.65 -7.99 31.37
CA PRO A 79 10.59 -7.47 32.73
C PRO A 79 9.13 -7.34 33.23
N ASP A 80 8.87 -7.72 34.49
CA ASP A 80 7.51 -7.70 35.07
C ASP A 80 6.81 -6.33 34.92
N ALA A 81 7.58 -5.25 34.93
CA ALA A 81 7.09 -3.88 34.80
C ALA A 81 6.42 -3.56 33.45
N LEU A 82 6.69 -4.32 32.38
CA LEU A 82 6.14 -4.07 31.04
C LEU A 82 4.82 -4.83 30.80
N GLY A 83 4.51 -5.83 31.62
CA GLY A 83 3.28 -6.62 31.51
C GLY A 83 3.33 -7.73 30.46
N GLY A 84 2.40 -8.69 30.60
CA GLY A 84 2.41 -9.93 29.81
C GLY A 84 2.04 -9.75 28.33
N SER A 85 1.34 -8.67 27.97
CA SER A 85 1.05 -8.36 26.56
C SER A 85 2.33 -8.15 25.75
N THR A 86 3.37 -7.60 26.37
CA THR A 86 4.66 -7.39 25.72
C THR A 86 5.34 -8.72 25.33
N CYS A 87 5.07 -9.84 26.01
CA CYS A 87 5.55 -11.15 25.55
C CYS A 87 4.98 -11.49 24.17
N HIS A 88 3.67 -11.25 23.97
CA HIS A 88 3.00 -11.49 22.70
C HIS A 88 3.45 -10.50 21.62
N GLU A 89 3.65 -9.23 21.95
CA GLU A 89 4.19 -8.23 21.01
C GLU A 89 5.58 -8.61 20.52
N VAL A 90 6.47 -9.04 21.43
CA VAL A 90 7.82 -9.51 21.09
C VAL A 90 7.75 -10.75 20.21
N PHE A 91 6.89 -11.71 20.54
CA PHE A 91 6.69 -12.92 19.74
C PHE A 91 6.22 -12.59 18.32
N SER A 92 5.12 -11.84 18.19
CA SER A 92 4.55 -11.46 16.89
C SER A 92 5.58 -10.74 16.04
N THR A 93 6.31 -9.78 16.63
CA THR A 93 7.35 -9.04 15.92
C THR A 93 8.45 -9.98 15.39
N ILE A 94 8.92 -10.93 16.20
CA ILE A 94 9.97 -11.87 15.78
C ILE A 94 9.46 -12.80 14.69
N VAL A 95 8.25 -13.35 14.83
CA VAL A 95 7.63 -14.21 13.82
C VAL A 95 7.46 -13.46 12.50
N ASP A 96 7.06 -12.19 12.54
CA ASP A 96 6.94 -11.36 11.33
C ASP A 96 8.29 -11.21 10.63
N TYR A 97 9.36 -10.88 11.36
CA TYR A 97 10.69 -10.79 10.74
C TYR A 97 11.16 -12.13 10.20
N LEU A 98 11.00 -13.23 10.94
CA LEU A 98 11.42 -14.55 10.48
C LEU A 98 10.62 -15.01 9.26
N THR A 99 9.32 -14.71 9.20
CA THR A 99 8.45 -15.11 8.09
C THR A 99 8.70 -14.26 6.84
N PHE A 100 8.84 -12.94 7.01
CA PHE A 100 8.80 -12.00 5.89
C PHE A 100 10.15 -11.41 5.50
N SER A 101 11.12 -11.36 6.41
CA SER A 101 12.43 -10.73 6.16
C SER A 101 13.58 -11.73 6.12
N SER A 102 13.31 -13.02 6.38
CA SER A 102 14.30 -14.08 6.28
C SER A 102 13.99 -15.05 5.14
N ASP A 103 15.00 -15.81 4.73
CA ASP A 103 14.81 -16.84 3.72
C ASP A 103 14.07 -18.06 4.26
N LEU A 104 13.95 -18.22 5.59
CA LEU A 104 13.29 -19.37 6.22
C LEU A 104 11.88 -19.59 5.68
N ASN A 105 11.50 -20.85 5.53
CA ASN A 105 10.13 -21.26 5.19
C ASN A 105 9.42 -21.67 6.48
N ILE A 106 8.75 -20.70 7.12
CA ILE A 106 7.99 -20.93 8.34
C ILE A 106 6.67 -21.64 7.99
N ILE A 107 6.50 -22.87 8.50
CA ILE A 107 5.28 -23.68 8.30
C ILE A 107 4.21 -23.27 9.31
N SER A 108 4.61 -23.11 10.57
CA SER A 108 3.72 -22.69 11.66
C SER A 108 4.51 -22.07 12.79
N SER A 109 3.83 -21.23 13.59
CA SER A 109 4.34 -20.68 14.83
C SER A 109 3.26 -20.76 15.92
N THR A 110 3.65 -21.10 17.14
CA THR A 110 2.74 -21.21 18.29
C THR A 110 3.38 -20.59 19.53
N CYS A 111 2.57 -20.10 20.47
CA CYS A 111 3.05 -19.58 21.75
C CYS A 111 2.20 -20.13 22.90
N GLU A 112 2.82 -20.29 24.06
CA GLU A 112 2.19 -20.80 25.27
C GLU A 112 1.64 -19.67 26.16
N HIS A 113 1.14 -20.03 27.34
CA HIS A 113 0.72 -19.07 28.35
C HIS A 113 1.92 -18.34 28.97
N VAL A 114 1.72 -17.07 29.31
CA VAL A 114 2.70 -16.27 30.05
C VAL A 114 2.71 -16.70 31.52
N THR A 115 3.91 -16.99 32.04
CA THR A 115 4.15 -17.34 33.45
C THR A 115 5.10 -16.33 34.09
N SER A 116 5.05 -16.16 35.42
CA SER A 116 5.98 -15.29 36.14
C SER A 116 7.13 -16.11 36.72
N ASP A 117 8.36 -15.71 36.45
CA ASP A 117 9.57 -16.27 37.04
C ASP A 117 10.14 -15.29 38.09
N ARG A 118 9.98 -15.68 39.35
CA ARG A 118 10.43 -14.91 40.51
C ARG A 118 11.95 -14.84 40.63
N ASN A 119 12.70 -15.76 40.02
CA ASN A 119 14.16 -15.75 40.12
C ASN A 119 14.78 -14.66 39.24
N THR A 120 14.09 -14.30 38.16
CA THR A 120 14.55 -13.28 37.20
C THR A 120 13.72 -11.99 37.24
N GLU A 121 12.65 -11.95 38.06
CA GLU A 121 11.64 -10.88 38.08
C GLU A 121 11.13 -10.59 36.65
N SER A 122 10.75 -11.66 35.95
CA SER A 122 10.33 -11.59 34.55
C SER A 122 9.08 -12.41 34.26
N LEU A 123 8.36 -11.97 33.24
CA LEU A 123 7.31 -12.72 32.58
C LEU A 123 7.92 -13.53 31.45
N VAL A 124 7.59 -14.82 31.42
CA VAL A 124 8.16 -15.82 30.52
C VAL A 124 7.08 -16.42 29.66
N MET A 125 7.32 -16.45 28.36
CA MET A 125 6.48 -17.13 27.38
C MET A 125 7.34 -17.98 26.46
N ASN A 126 7.02 -19.26 26.36
CA ASN A 126 7.65 -20.13 25.38
C ASN A 126 6.88 -20.08 24.07
N ALA A 127 7.59 -20.27 22.97
CA ALA A 127 7.00 -20.35 21.65
C ALA A 127 7.78 -21.31 20.76
N ASP A 128 7.08 -21.92 19.82
CA ASP A 128 7.63 -22.88 18.87
C ASP A 128 7.46 -22.36 17.44
N ILE A 129 8.48 -22.56 16.62
CA ILE A 129 8.50 -22.21 15.20
C ILE A 129 8.92 -23.44 14.40
N HIS A 130 8.04 -23.86 13.50
CA HIS A 130 8.28 -24.97 12.58
C HIS A 130 8.77 -24.43 11.25
N ILE A 131 9.88 -24.96 10.77
CA ILE A 131 10.55 -24.51 9.55
C ILE A 131 10.72 -25.70 8.62
N GLY A 132 10.25 -25.55 7.38
CA GLY A 132 10.55 -26.50 6.31
C GLY A 132 11.84 -26.11 5.59
N ALA A 133 12.66 -27.08 5.25
CA ALA A 133 13.82 -26.87 4.38
C ALA A 133 13.99 -28.05 3.43
N GLU A 134 14.47 -27.79 2.22
CA GLU A 134 14.86 -28.84 1.28
C GLU A 134 16.39 -28.95 1.27
N PHE A 135 16.88 -30.18 1.38
CA PHE A 135 18.28 -30.53 1.26
C PHE A 135 18.49 -31.27 -0.06
N CYS A 136 18.99 -30.56 -1.07
CA CYS A 136 19.33 -31.09 -2.38
C CYS A 136 20.86 -31.00 -2.60
N PRO A 137 21.61 -32.12 -2.67
CA PRO A 137 23.07 -32.10 -2.83
C PRO A 137 23.59 -31.49 -4.13
N ALA A 138 22.74 -31.34 -5.15
CA ALA A 138 23.08 -30.83 -6.47
C ALA A 138 22.96 -29.29 -6.58
N ASP A 139 22.22 -28.65 -5.67
CA ASP A 139 22.21 -27.20 -5.53
C ASP A 139 23.41 -26.81 -4.64
N GLU A 140 24.07 -25.70 -4.95
CA GLU A 140 25.19 -25.18 -4.18
C GLU A 140 24.89 -25.22 -2.67
N THR A 141 25.93 -25.50 -1.86
CA THR A 141 25.95 -25.90 -0.44
C THR A 141 25.32 -24.93 0.58
N GLY A 142 24.18 -24.31 0.26
CA GLY A 142 23.35 -23.47 1.12
C GLY A 142 22.05 -24.17 1.51
N LEU A 143 21.53 -23.83 2.69
CA LEU A 143 20.19 -24.24 3.13
C LEU A 143 19.16 -23.57 2.22
N ASN A 144 18.46 -24.36 1.39
CA ASN A 144 17.45 -23.86 0.47
C ASN A 144 16.07 -23.89 1.13
N PHE A 145 15.59 -22.73 1.56
CA PHE A 145 14.30 -22.56 2.22
C PHE A 145 13.28 -22.05 1.20
N GLN A 146 12.80 -22.91 0.31
CA GLN A 146 11.78 -22.52 -0.66
C GLN A 146 10.44 -22.31 0.08
N SER A 147 9.94 -21.07 0.10
CA SER A 147 8.63 -20.77 0.65
C SER A 147 7.55 -21.05 -0.40
N PHE A 148 6.49 -21.76 0.00
CA PHE A 148 5.41 -22.25 -0.89
C PHE A 148 4.58 -21.13 -1.55
N ALA A 149 4.71 -19.89 -1.10
CA ALA A 149 4.11 -18.72 -1.74
C ALA A 149 5.20 -17.72 -2.13
N SER A 150 5.09 -17.15 -3.34
CA SER A 150 5.94 -16.02 -3.76
C SER A 150 5.84 -14.89 -2.73
N LYS A 151 6.90 -14.70 -1.94
CA LYS A 151 7.01 -13.70 -0.86
C LYS A 151 6.80 -12.25 -1.34
N ILE A 152 6.66 -12.02 -2.65
CA ILE A 152 6.33 -10.73 -3.28
C ILE A 152 4.83 -10.38 -3.12
N PHE A 153 3.95 -11.37 -2.93
CA PHE A 153 2.50 -11.12 -2.95
C PHE A 153 1.94 -10.54 -1.63
N PHE A 154 2.67 -10.70 -0.50
CA PHE A 154 2.18 -10.32 0.84
C PHE A 154 3.13 -9.40 1.62
N CYS A 155 4.18 -8.87 0.99
CA CYS A 155 5.13 -8.02 1.68
C CYS A 155 4.55 -6.62 1.98
N LYS A 156 5.08 -5.96 3.02
CA LYS A 156 4.82 -4.53 3.29
C LYS A 156 5.17 -3.64 2.09
N HIS A 157 6.10 -4.06 1.23
CA HIS A 157 6.38 -3.37 -0.04
C HIS A 157 5.23 -3.48 -1.07
N HIS A 158 4.43 -4.55 -1.02
CA HIS A 158 3.17 -4.66 -1.77
C HIS A 158 2.11 -3.74 -1.15
N MET A 159 1.89 -3.78 0.16
CA MET A 159 0.90 -2.93 0.85
C MET A 159 1.24 -1.43 0.80
N ASP A 160 2.52 -1.07 0.88
CA ASP A 160 3.03 0.31 0.80
C ASP A 160 3.30 0.74 -0.65
N GLY A 161 3.12 -0.16 -1.62
CA GLY A 161 3.26 0.09 -3.05
C GLY A 161 2.11 0.95 -3.58
N MET A 162 2.09 2.24 -3.21
CA MET A 162 1.01 3.18 -3.56
C MET A 162 0.72 3.32 -5.06
N SER A 163 1.62 2.87 -5.95
CA SER A 163 1.37 2.87 -7.40
C SER A 163 0.44 1.75 -7.87
N LEU A 164 0.17 0.75 -7.03
CA LEU A 164 -0.67 -0.42 -7.34
C LEU A 164 -1.96 -0.46 -6.51
N HIS A 165 -2.09 0.39 -5.50
CA HIS A 165 -3.29 0.54 -4.66
C HIS A 165 -4.03 1.83 -5.01
N ILE A 166 -5.35 1.81 -4.85
CA ILE A 166 -6.17 3.02 -4.96
C ILE A 166 -6.85 3.28 -3.63
N SER A 167 -6.79 4.53 -3.20
CA SER A 167 -7.57 5.02 -2.06
C SER A 167 -9.07 5.04 -2.38
N ASP A 168 -9.90 5.16 -1.34
CA ASP A 168 -11.34 5.32 -1.51
C ASP A 168 -11.68 6.62 -2.24
N ASP A 169 -10.93 7.70 -1.99
CA ASP A 169 -11.06 8.99 -2.67
C ASP A 169 -10.69 8.89 -4.17
N GLU A 170 -9.59 8.19 -4.51
CA GLU A 170 -9.24 7.92 -5.90
C GLU A 170 -10.32 7.09 -6.59
N ARG A 171 -10.87 6.07 -5.91
CA ARG A 171 -11.96 5.25 -6.44
C ARG A 171 -13.21 6.07 -6.70
N GLU A 172 -13.58 6.98 -5.80
CA GLU A 172 -14.70 7.90 -6.02
C GLU A 172 -14.45 8.85 -7.19
N SER A 173 -13.22 9.39 -7.30
CA SER A 173 -12.82 10.23 -8.42
C SER A 173 -12.90 9.50 -9.77
N TRP A 174 -12.50 8.23 -9.83
CA TRP A 174 -12.51 7.43 -11.06
C TRP A 174 -13.92 6.97 -11.44
N ASN A 175 -14.78 6.69 -10.45
CA ASN A 175 -16.18 6.33 -10.68
C ASN A 175 -17.05 7.53 -11.07
N SER A 176 -16.60 8.76 -10.81
CA SER A 176 -17.29 9.99 -11.22
C SER A 176 -16.28 11.04 -11.69
N PRO A 177 -15.61 10.77 -12.83
CA PRO A 177 -14.45 11.55 -13.30
C PRO A 177 -14.85 12.89 -13.92
N CYS A 178 -16.13 13.06 -14.23
CA CYS A 178 -16.66 14.30 -14.76
C CYS A 178 -17.96 14.70 -14.06
N VAL A 179 -18.15 16.01 -13.93
CA VAL A 179 -19.43 16.61 -13.58
C VAL A 179 -20.02 17.21 -14.85
N ILE A 180 -21.25 16.82 -15.13
CA ILE A 180 -22.02 17.30 -16.27
C ILE A 180 -23.18 18.10 -15.71
N GLY A 181 -23.42 19.29 -16.27
CA GLY A 181 -24.49 20.14 -15.82
C GLY A 181 -24.92 21.16 -16.86
N SER A 182 -25.86 22.00 -16.46
CA SER A 182 -26.35 23.10 -17.29
C SER A 182 -26.56 24.36 -16.47
N TYR A 183 -26.57 25.49 -17.15
CA TYR A 183 -26.96 26.77 -16.57
C TYR A 183 -27.70 27.62 -17.61
N ILE A 184 -28.58 28.49 -17.15
CA ILE A 184 -29.32 29.44 -18.00
C ILE A 184 -28.56 30.77 -17.97
N GLY A 185 -28.25 31.35 -19.13
CA GLY A 185 -27.48 32.59 -19.21
C GLY A 185 -28.16 33.77 -18.52
N SER A 186 -27.35 34.60 -17.85
CA SER A 186 -27.83 35.73 -17.04
C SER A 186 -27.60 37.11 -17.67
N GLY A 187 -26.91 37.18 -18.81
CA GLY A 187 -26.50 38.41 -19.50
C GLY A 187 -25.29 39.11 -18.86
N LEU A 188 -24.80 38.63 -17.72
CA LEU A 188 -23.64 39.22 -17.06
C LEU A 188 -22.37 38.92 -17.86
N ALA A 189 -21.45 39.89 -17.91
CA ALA A 189 -20.18 39.76 -18.61
C ALA A 189 -19.33 38.57 -18.13
N THR A 190 -19.49 38.18 -16.86
CA THR A 190 -18.93 36.94 -16.34
C THR A 190 -19.89 36.20 -15.44
N ARG A 191 -19.69 34.88 -15.32
CA ARG A 191 -20.38 34.04 -14.36
C ARG A 191 -19.49 32.92 -13.87
N SER A 192 -19.42 32.75 -12.56
CA SER A 192 -18.72 31.61 -11.95
C SER A 192 -19.68 30.46 -11.68
N ILE A 193 -19.28 29.25 -12.02
CA ILE A 193 -19.98 28.00 -11.80
C ILE A 193 -19.17 27.22 -10.76
N ASN A 194 -19.75 26.99 -9.60
CA ASN A 194 -19.11 26.30 -8.49
C ASN A 194 -19.33 24.79 -8.62
N LEU A 195 -18.24 24.03 -8.63
CA LEU A 195 -18.24 22.57 -8.76
C LEU A 195 -17.77 21.86 -7.49
N GLY A 196 -17.21 22.58 -6.52
CA GLY A 196 -16.61 21.99 -5.31
C GLY A 196 -15.16 21.49 -5.49
N PHE A 197 -14.59 21.64 -6.69
CA PHE A 197 -13.22 21.25 -7.02
C PHE A 197 -12.64 22.14 -8.15
N GLU A 198 -11.33 22.17 -8.29
CA GLU A 198 -10.64 22.77 -9.43
C GLU A 198 -10.65 21.81 -10.63
N PRO A 199 -11.34 22.13 -11.74
CA PRO A 199 -11.43 21.23 -12.88
C PRO A 199 -10.15 21.26 -13.72
N LYS A 200 -9.67 20.07 -14.11
CA LYS A 200 -8.53 19.90 -15.03
C LYS A 200 -8.87 20.28 -16.46
N PHE A 201 -10.12 20.05 -16.84
CA PHE A 201 -10.65 20.43 -18.14
C PHE A 201 -12.10 20.84 -18.00
N VAL A 202 -12.49 21.93 -18.64
CA VAL A 202 -13.89 22.34 -18.78
C VAL A 202 -14.19 22.59 -20.23
N PHE A 203 -15.36 22.19 -20.67
CA PHE A 203 -15.95 22.59 -21.93
C PHE A 203 -17.40 23.02 -21.70
N ALA A 204 -17.75 24.21 -22.17
CA ALA A 204 -19.09 24.76 -22.07
C ALA A 204 -19.58 25.20 -23.44
N PHE A 205 -20.86 24.99 -23.75
CA PHE A 205 -21.45 25.36 -25.04
C PHE A 205 -22.95 25.64 -24.94
N ALA A 206 -23.47 26.48 -25.85
CA ALA A 206 -24.90 26.75 -25.97
C ALA A 206 -25.64 25.56 -26.59
N LEU A 207 -26.70 25.08 -25.93
CA LEU A 207 -27.49 23.95 -26.39
C LEU A 207 -28.31 24.33 -27.64
N GLY A 208 -28.15 23.56 -28.71
CA GLY A 208 -28.92 23.73 -29.95
C GLY A 208 -28.38 24.80 -30.91
N TYR A 209 -27.21 25.37 -30.63
CA TYR A 209 -26.56 26.37 -31.47
C TYR A 209 -25.26 25.85 -32.09
N SER A 210 -24.89 26.38 -33.25
CA SER A 210 -23.57 26.17 -33.84
C SER A 210 -22.50 26.75 -32.92
N PRO A 211 -21.33 26.09 -32.76
CA PRO A 211 -20.22 26.61 -31.95
C PRO A 211 -19.76 28.02 -32.37
N PHE A 212 -19.94 28.35 -33.64
CA PHE A 212 -19.64 29.67 -34.19
C PHE A 212 -20.82 30.20 -35.00
N GLY A 213 -21.09 31.50 -34.88
CA GLY A 213 -22.06 32.25 -35.66
C GLY A 213 -21.47 33.57 -36.12
N VAL A 214 -22.10 34.19 -37.12
CA VAL A 214 -21.77 35.55 -37.57
C VAL A 214 -23.00 36.42 -37.38
N ASP A 215 -22.85 37.51 -36.66
CA ASP A 215 -23.85 38.56 -36.58
C ASP A 215 -23.60 39.54 -37.73
N PHE A 216 -24.39 39.42 -38.79
CA PHE A 216 -24.25 40.24 -39.99
C PHE A 216 -24.66 41.70 -39.78
N GLU A 217 -25.47 41.99 -38.77
CA GLU A 217 -25.88 43.37 -38.45
C GLU A 217 -24.73 44.13 -37.78
N LYS A 218 -24.06 43.48 -36.84
CA LYS A 218 -22.91 44.05 -36.12
C LYS A 218 -21.57 43.81 -36.80
N GLN A 219 -21.53 42.94 -37.81
CA GLN A 219 -20.30 42.50 -38.49
C GLN A 219 -19.30 41.85 -37.52
N GLU A 220 -19.78 41.13 -36.50
CA GLU A 220 -18.97 40.43 -35.49
C GLU A 220 -19.12 38.91 -35.60
N GLY A 221 -18.06 38.18 -35.26
CA GLY A 221 -18.15 36.74 -34.99
C GLY A 221 -18.68 36.49 -33.58
N GLN A 222 -19.41 35.40 -33.40
CA GLN A 222 -19.94 34.99 -32.10
C GLN A 222 -19.55 33.55 -31.83
N ILE A 223 -18.94 33.32 -30.67
CA ILE A 223 -18.53 31.98 -30.25
C ILE A 223 -19.42 31.50 -29.09
N TYR A 224 -20.07 30.37 -29.32
CA TYR A 224 -21.08 29.77 -28.44
C TYR A 224 -20.52 28.57 -27.69
N PHE A 225 -19.20 28.39 -27.69
CA PHE A 225 -18.50 27.36 -26.94
C PHE A 225 -17.20 27.91 -26.37
N GLY A 226 -16.67 27.22 -25.37
CA GLY A 226 -15.33 27.49 -24.87
C GLY A 226 -14.82 26.34 -24.04
N TYR A 227 -13.51 26.35 -23.84
CA TYR A 227 -12.84 25.33 -23.07
C TYR A 227 -11.69 25.91 -22.28
N SER A 228 -11.33 25.26 -21.19
CA SER A 228 -10.18 25.63 -20.38
C SER A 228 -9.50 24.39 -19.85
N VAL A 229 -8.17 24.41 -19.78
CA VAL A 229 -7.35 23.38 -19.15
C VAL A 229 -6.66 24.02 -17.96
N SER A 230 -6.64 23.36 -16.80
CA SER A 230 -5.85 23.83 -15.65
C SER A 230 -4.38 23.97 -16.06
N ASP A 231 -3.68 24.95 -15.51
CA ASP A 231 -2.23 25.20 -15.72
C ASP A 231 -1.75 25.61 -17.13
N LEU A 232 -2.57 25.46 -18.17
CA LEU A 232 -2.21 25.81 -19.55
C LEU A 232 -3.08 26.91 -20.17
N HIS A 233 -4.14 27.32 -19.46
CA HIS A 233 -5.21 28.20 -19.97
C HIS A 233 -5.91 27.59 -21.21
N GLY A 234 -7.00 28.20 -21.67
CA GLY A 234 -7.76 27.71 -22.83
C GLY A 234 -8.33 28.82 -23.68
N SER A 235 -9.54 28.62 -24.21
CA SER A 235 -10.23 29.66 -24.97
C SER A 235 -10.53 30.86 -24.09
N THR A 236 -10.62 32.04 -24.70
CA THR A 236 -10.93 33.32 -24.01
C THR A 236 -12.33 33.36 -23.39
N CYS A 237 -13.13 32.31 -23.62
CA CYS A 237 -14.52 32.24 -23.20
C CYS A 237 -14.69 31.54 -21.84
N VAL A 238 -13.70 30.74 -21.40
CA VAL A 238 -13.78 29.95 -20.16
C VAL A 238 -12.44 29.93 -19.43
N GLU A 239 -12.47 30.18 -18.12
CA GLU A 239 -11.32 30.06 -17.23
C GLU A 239 -11.58 29.04 -16.10
N CYS A 240 -10.63 28.15 -15.84
CA CYS A 240 -10.66 27.32 -14.63
C CYS A 240 -10.42 28.20 -13.39
N THR A 241 -11.04 27.81 -12.28
CA THR A 241 -10.89 28.45 -10.96
C THR A 241 -10.69 27.37 -9.91
N SER A 242 -10.18 27.72 -8.73
CA SER A 242 -9.91 26.77 -7.64
C SER A 242 -11.13 25.99 -7.14
N ASN A 243 -12.35 26.38 -7.52
CA ASN A 243 -13.58 25.74 -7.07
C ASN A 243 -14.62 25.53 -8.20
N GLY A 244 -14.16 25.52 -9.46
CA GLY A 244 -15.02 25.33 -10.63
C GLY A 244 -14.48 26.11 -11.82
N PHE A 245 -15.34 26.83 -12.53
CA PHE A 245 -14.91 27.64 -13.69
C PHE A 245 -15.70 28.93 -13.80
N ARG A 246 -15.18 29.86 -14.59
CA ARG A 246 -15.88 31.10 -14.95
C ARG A 246 -16.02 31.17 -16.46
N VAL A 247 -17.19 31.62 -16.90
CA VAL A 247 -17.50 31.86 -18.31
C VAL A 247 -17.56 33.35 -18.57
N HIS A 248 -17.21 33.72 -19.79
CA HIS A 248 -17.16 35.10 -20.25
C HIS A 248 -18.24 35.36 -21.30
N ASN A 249 -18.77 36.58 -21.29
CA ASN A 249 -19.84 37.01 -22.17
C ASN A 249 -19.67 38.46 -22.59
N GLY A 250 -19.96 38.76 -23.85
CA GLY A 250 -20.00 40.11 -24.37
C GLY A 250 -18.63 40.69 -24.72
N SER A 251 -18.66 41.92 -25.23
CA SER A 251 -17.53 42.59 -25.90
C SER A 251 -16.31 42.85 -25.01
N SER A 252 -16.45 42.81 -23.69
CA SER A 252 -15.31 42.95 -22.76
C SER A 252 -14.28 41.81 -22.86
N TYR A 253 -14.65 40.70 -23.50
CA TYR A 253 -13.82 39.51 -23.69
C TYR A 253 -13.63 39.15 -25.17
N GLU A 254 -13.89 40.11 -26.06
CA GLU A 254 -13.71 39.95 -27.50
C GLU A 254 -12.23 39.79 -27.87
N VAL A 255 -11.96 38.88 -28.79
CA VAL A 255 -10.64 38.73 -29.43
C VAL A 255 -10.85 38.62 -30.93
N ASP A 256 -10.09 39.40 -31.70
CA ASP A 256 -10.14 39.42 -33.18
C ASP A 256 -11.56 39.56 -33.75
N ASN A 257 -12.38 40.46 -33.19
CA ASN A 257 -13.77 40.71 -33.60
C ASN A 257 -14.69 39.48 -33.45
N VAL A 258 -14.34 38.57 -32.52
CA VAL A 258 -15.16 37.41 -32.12
C VAL A 258 -15.53 37.56 -30.65
N THR A 259 -16.84 37.71 -30.39
CA THR A 259 -17.39 37.91 -29.06
C THR A 259 -17.80 36.58 -28.42
N PRO A 260 -17.40 36.28 -27.17
CA PRO A 260 -17.89 35.12 -26.45
C PRO A 260 -19.35 35.30 -26.00
N ILE A 261 -20.17 34.29 -26.24
CA ILE A 261 -21.60 34.24 -25.91
C ILE A 261 -21.86 33.03 -25.01
N LEU A 262 -21.19 32.96 -23.86
CA LEU A 262 -21.32 31.83 -22.90
C LEU A 262 -22.15 32.16 -21.65
N ASN A 263 -22.79 33.32 -21.58
CA ASN A 263 -23.72 33.64 -20.49
C ASN A 263 -24.85 34.59 -20.92
N GLU A 264 -25.28 34.53 -22.17
CA GLU A 264 -26.26 35.46 -22.74
C GLU A 264 -27.70 35.11 -22.33
N ILE A 265 -28.56 36.12 -22.17
CA ILE A 265 -29.94 35.91 -21.74
C ILE A 265 -30.70 35.11 -22.81
N GLY A 266 -31.50 34.14 -22.37
CA GLY A 266 -32.34 33.32 -23.25
C GLY A 266 -31.63 32.07 -23.80
N TYR A 267 -30.34 31.90 -23.53
CA TYR A 267 -29.59 30.70 -23.88
C TYR A 267 -29.50 29.74 -22.70
N THR A 268 -29.62 28.44 -23.00
CA THR A 268 -29.26 27.38 -22.05
C THR A 268 -27.92 26.81 -22.45
N TYR A 269 -27.01 26.74 -21.50
CA TYR A 269 -25.66 26.25 -21.69
C TYR A 269 -25.50 24.91 -21.02
N PHE A 270 -24.73 24.04 -21.66
CA PHE A 270 -24.32 22.76 -21.11
C PHE A 270 -22.82 22.79 -20.87
N TYR A 271 -22.38 22.13 -19.81
CA TYR A 271 -20.96 21.98 -19.54
C TYR A 271 -20.63 20.55 -19.13
N PHE A 272 -19.40 20.15 -19.44
CA PHE A 272 -18.77 19.03 -18.79
C PHE A 272 -17.42 19.47 -18.23
N ALA A 273 -17.17 19.11 -16.97
CA ALA A 273 -15.97 19.45 -16.24
C ALA A 273 -15.32 18.17 -15.73
N VAL A 274 -14.04 17.99 -16.01
CA VAL A 274 -13.24 16.84 -15.59
C VAL A 274 -12.55 17.20 -14.28
N LYS A 275 -12.63 16.29 -13.29
CA LYS A 275 -11.93 16.41 -12.01
C LYS A 275 -10.42 16.22 -12.15
#